data_AF-A0A920NR96-F1
#
_entry.id   AF-A0A920NR96-F1
#
_cell.length_a   1.000
_cell.length_b   1.000
_cell.length_c   1.000
_cell.angle_alpha   90.00
_cell.angle_beta   90.00
_cell.angle_gamma   90.00
#
_symmetry.space_group_name_H-M   'P 1'
#
loop_
_entity.id
_entity.type
_entity.pdbx_description
1 polymer ?
#
loop_
_entity_poly.entity_id
_entity_poly.type
_entity_poly.pdbx_seq_one_letter_code
_entity_poly.pdbx_strand_id
1 'polypeptide(L)' 'MGVQLIGQDGQNIPFQAKGDGSVALELIPMQYALYQNFPNPFNPVTEIQFDVPDVSAVDLVVYNLMGQQVRRLVKR' A
#
# COMPACT_ATOMS: atom_id res chain seq x y z
N MET A 1 26.63 11.31 -12.85
CA MET A 1 26.49 10.99 -11.42
C MET A 1 25.01 11.03 -11.08
N GLY A 2 24.40 9.91 -10.72
CA GLY A 2 23.00 9.87 -10.31
C GLY A 2 22.89 10.18 -8.82
N VAL A 3 21.93 11.01 -8.43
CA VAL A 3 21.58 11.21 -7.01
C VAL A 3 20.74 10.02 -6.57
N GLN A 4 21.10 9.37 -5.46
CA GLN A 4 20.26 8.38 -4.78
C GLN A 4 19.80 8.99 -3.46
N LEU A 5 18.50 8.90 -3.17
CA LEU A 5 17.94 9.29 -1.89
C LEU A 5 17.86 8.04 -1.02
N ILE A 6 18.49 8.09 0.16
CA ILE A 6 18.51 6.98 1.12
C ILE A 6 17.70 7.42 2.35
N GLY A 7 16.75 6.59 2.75
CA GLY A 7 15.95 6.76 3.96
C GLY A 7 16.79 6.59 5.23
N GLN A 8 16.22 7.00 6.37
CA GLN A 8 16.90 6.88 7.67
C GLN A 8 17.18 5.42 8.08
N ASP A 9 16.51 4.48 7.43
CA ASP A 9 16.63 3.03 7.55
C ASP A 9 17.63 2.42 6.54
N GLY A 10 18.29 3.25 5.73
CA GLY A 10 19.23 2.79 4.69
C GLY A 10 18.56 2.29 3.41
N GLN A 11 17.23 2.41 3.28
CA GLN A 11 16.52 1.96 2.09
C GLN A 11 16.55 3.03 1.00
N ASN A 12 16.64 2.59 -0.27
CA ASN A 12 16.53 3.51 -1.39
C ASN A 12 15.10 4.05 -1.47
N ILE A 13 14.95 5.37 -1.41
CA ILE A 13 13.65 6.01 -1.63
C ILE A 13 13.50 6.20 -3.14
N PRO A 14 12.54 5.52 -3.80
CA PRO A 14 12.25 5.79 -5.19
C PRO A 14 11.82 7.25 -5.32
N PHE A 15 12.46 8.00 -6.22
CA PHE A 15 12.05 9.35 -6.57
C PHE A 15 11.87 9.44 -8.08
N GLN A 16 10.77 10.03 -8.51
CA GLN A 16 10.58 10.36 -9.91
C GLN A 16 10.88 11.85 -10.08
N ALA A 17 12.00 12.15 -10.74
CA ALA A 17 12.34 13.52 -11.06
C ALA A 17 11.27 14.07 -12.01
N LYS A 18 10.49 15.06 -11.55
CA LYS A 18 9.61 15.80 -12.45
C LYS A 18 10.52 16.71 -13.28
N GLY A 19 10.28 16.74 -14.59
CA GLY A 19 11.14 17.44 -15.57
C GLY A 19 11.22 18.96 -15.41
N ASP A 20 10.64 19.51 -14.35
CA ASP A 20 10.67 20.92 -13.95
C ASP A 20 11.80 21.25 -12.95
N GLY A 21 12.67 20.28 -12.64
CA GLY A 21 13.75 20.45 -11.68
C GLY A 21 13.31 20.33 -10.22
N SER A 22 12.04 19.99 -9.96
CA SER A 22 11.54 19.63 -8.64
C SER A 22 11.66 18.11 -8.42
N VAL A 23 12.20 17.73 -7.26
CA VAL A 23 12.27 16.34 -6.84
C VAL A 23 11.03 16.05 -5.99
N ALA A 24 10.01 15.47 -6.61
CA ALA A 24 8.85 14.97 -5.87
C ALA A 24 9.20 13.60 -5.29
N LEU A 25 9.14 13.46 -3.97
CA LEU A 25 9.18 12.17 -3.30
C LEU A 25 7.84 11.49 -3.50
N GLU A 26 7.78 10.56 -4.45
CA GLU A 26 6.61 9.72 -4.67
C GLU A 26 6.86 8.38 -3.99
N LEU A 27 6.14 8.13 -2.89
CA LEU A 27 6.24 6.89 -2.13
C LEU A 27 5.56 5.76 -2.90
N ILE A 28 6.33 5.06 -3.73
CA ILE A 28 5.90 3.86 -4.43
C ILE A 28 6.15 2.67 -3.51
N PRO A 29 5.14 1.82 -3.23
CA PRO A 29 5.33 0.63 -2.42
C PRO A 29 6.34 -0.31 -3.07
N MET A 30 7.27 -0.83 -2.26
CA MET A 30 8.32 -1.75 -2.73
C MET A 30 7.98 -3.22 -2.52
N GLN A 31 6.93 -3.50 -1.73
CA GLN A 31 6.51 -4.86 -1.39
C GLN A 31 5.00 -4.91 -1.21
N TYR A 32 4.45 -6.11 -1.35
CA TYR A 32 3.06 -6.36 -0.95
C TYR A 32 2.94 -6.27 0.56
N ALA A 33 1.96 -5.53 1.04
CA ALA A 33 1.65 -5.43 2.46
C ALA A 33 0.14 -5.34 2.67
N LEU A 34 -0.35 -5.94 3.76
CA LEU A 34 -1.70 -5.73 4.27
C LEU A 34 -1.56 -5.17 5.67
N TYR A 35 -2.11 -3.98 5.89
CA TYR A 35 -2.04 -3.31 7.18
C TYR A 35 -3.20 -3.70 8.07
N GLN A 36 -3.02 -3.50 9.38
CA GLN A 36 -4.09 -3.71 10.35
C GLN A 36 -5.28 -2.81 10.02
N ASN A 37 -6.48 -3.36 10.18
CA ASN A 37 -7.69 -2.59 9.97
C ASN A 37 -7.83 -1.55 11.08
N PHE A 38 -8.03 -0.28 10.71
CA PHE A 38 -8.14 0.81 11.67
C PHE A 38 -9.29 1.75 11.32
N PRO A 39 -10.13 2.15 12.28
CA PRO A 39 -10.08 1.77 13.70
C PRO A 39 -10.72 0.39 13.98
N ASN A 40 -10.13 -0.33 14.95
CA ASN A 40 -10.60 -1.60 15.53
C ASN A 40 -10.13 -1.61 17.01
N PRO A 41 -10.96 -1.88 18.05
CA PRO A 41 -12.32 -2.46 18.06
C PRO A 41 -13.50 -1.48 18.30
N PHE A 42 -14.70 -1.91 17.88
CA PHE A 42 -16.04 -1.31 18.03
C PHE A 42 -16.40 -0.05 17.20
N ASN A 43 -15.76 0.16 16.04
CA ASN A 43 -16.26 1.12 15.05
C ASN A 43 -17.09 0.43 13.96
N PRO A 44 -18.25 0.99 13.56
CA PRO A 44 -19.05 0.45 12.45
C PRO A 44 -18.37 0.59 11.08
N VAL A 45 -17.29 1.37 11.01
CA VAL A 45 -16.47 1.59 9.81
C VAL A 45 -15.00 1.42 10.19
N THR A 46 -14.25 0.76 9.32
CA THR A 46 -12.81 0.54 9.45
C THR A 46 -12.17 0.68 8.08
N GLU A 47 -10.94 1.18 8.02
CA GLU A 47 -10.14 1.27 6.80
C GLU A 47 -9.13 0.11 6.77
N ILE A 48 -8.97 -0.48 5.59
CA ILE A 48 -8.01 -1.55 5.34
C ILE A 48 -7.07 -1.04 4.26
N GLN A 49 -5.84 -0.75 4.64
CA GLN A 49 -4.79 -0.31 3.72
C GLN A 49 -3.99 -1.51 3.24
N PHE A 50 -3.56 -1.48 1.99
CA PHE A 50 -2.71 -2.51 1.40
C PHE A 50 -1.86 -1.91 0.30
N ASP A 51 -0.67 -2.48 0.12
CA ASP A 51 0.33 -2.06 -0.84
C ASP A 51 0.46 -3.08 -1.96
N VAL A 52 0.63 -2.56 -3.19
CA VAL A 52 0.80 -3.35 -4.40
C VAL A 52 1.94 -2.70 -5.21
N PRO A 53 3.13 -3.32 -5.27
CA PRO A 53 4.31 -2.73 -5.89
C PRO A 53 4.26 -2.71 -7.43
N ASP A 54 3.56 -3.66 -8.03
CA ASP A 54 3.45 -3.82 -9.49
C ASP A 54 1.99 -3.88 -9.91
N VAL A 55 1.68 -3.48 -11.14
CA VAL A 55 0.31 -3.59 -11.67
C VAL A 55 -0.12 -5.06 -11.71
N SER A 56 -1.02 -5.44 -10.82
CA SER A 56 -1.52 -6.81 -10.67
C SER A 56 -3.04 -6.83 -10.49
N ALA A 57 -3.65 -7.97 -10.79
CA ALA A 57 -5.04 -8.21 -10.40
C ALA A 57 -5.12 -8.33 -8.87
N VAL A 58 -6.08 -7.65 -8.25
CA VAL A 58 -6.25 -7.57 -6.80
C VAL A 58 -7.68 -7.94 -6.41
N ASP A 59 -7.81 -8.97 -5.57
CA ASP A 59 -9.05 -9.35 -4.89
C ASP A 59 -8.88 -9.19 -3.38
N LEU A 60 -9.67 -8.29 -2.76
CA LEU A 60 -9.73 -8.16 -1.29
C LEU A 60 -11.07 -8.70 -0.79
N VAL A 61 -11.03 -9.78 -0.03
CA VAL A 61 -12.22 -10.54 0.40
C VAL A 61 -12.22 -10.74 1.91
N VAL A 62 -13.36 -10.47 2.54
CA VAL A 62 -13.62 -10.68 3.97
C VAL A 62 -14.30 -12.03 4.16
N TYR A 63 -13.73 -12.86 5.03
CA TYR A 63 -14.28 -14.16 5.42
C TYR A 63 -14.67 -14.16 6.90
N ASN A 64 -15.66 -14.97 7.26
CA ASN A 64 -15.95 -15.28 8.66
C ASN A 64 -15.08 -16.45 9.16
N LEU A 65 -15.17 -16.75 10.46
CA LEU A 65 -14.39 -17.83 11.08
C LEU A 65 -14.71 -19.23 10.54
N MET A 66 -15.86 -19.40 9.88
CA MET A 66 -16.28 -20.65 9.24
C MET A 66 -15.75 -20.74 7.79
N GLY A 67 -14.95 -19.77 7.34
CA GLY A 67 -14.42 -19.70 5.98
C GLY A 67 -15.43 -19.24 4.92
N GLN A 68 -16.59 -18.72 5.34
CA GLN A 68 -17.60 -18.23 4.41
C GLN A 68 -17.28 -16.80 3.98
N GLN A 69 -17.40 -16.51 2.69
CA GLN A 69 -17.23 -15.16 2.16
C GLN A 69 -18.36 -14.25 2.67
N VAL A 70 -17.99 -13.21 3.41
CA VAL A 70 -18.92 -12.19 3.91
C VAL A 70 -19.09 -11.09 2.86
N ARG A 71 -17.97 -10.57 2.34
CA ARG A 71 -17.98 -9.46 1.38
C ARG A 71 -16.69 -9.39 0.57
N ARG A 72 -16.79 -8.96 -0.68
CA ARG A 72 -15.64 -8.54 -1.49
C ARG A 72 -15.55 -7.01 -1.49
N LEU A 73 -14.38 -6.48 -1.16
CA LEU A 73 -14.10 -5.05 -1.06
C LEU A 73 -13.45 -4.50 -2.33
N VAL A 74 -12.57 -5.29 -2.96
CA VAL A 74 -11.85 -4.92 -4.18
C VAL A 74 -11.88 -6.08 -5.16
N LYS A 75 -12.03 -5.75 -6.45
CA LYS A 75 -11.83 -6.64 -7.61
C LYS A 75 -11.35 -5.78 -8.77
N ARG A 76 -10.05 -5.74 -9.02
CA ARG A 76 -9.44 -4.93 -10.08
C ARG A 76 -8.37 -5.72 -10.82
#